data_AF-A0A2S7K7P4-F1
#
_entry.id   AF-A0A2S7K7P4-F1
#
_cell.length_a   1.000
_cell.length_b   1.000
_cell.length_c   1.000
_cell.angle_alpha   90.00
_cell.angle_beta   90.00
_cell.angle_gamma   90.00
#
_symmetry.space_group_name_H-M   'P 1'
#
loop_
_entity.id
_entity.type
_entity.pdbx_description
1 polymer ?
#
loop_
_entity_poly.entity_id
_entity_poly.type
_entity_poly.pdbx_seq_one_letter_code
_entity_poly.pdbx_strand_id
1 'polypeptide(L)'
;MQRLPPILRDAFAIALQCQTLLRMKEVLANKDRLDVFGDTAEACATLAKKDACLARALDAIGEPHIRRRPGGFEALFRIIVEQQVSVPSAQAIWARCQAGMDPSDPDHALHHGEEGLRGFGLSTPKARYVTALAGHWRSGGISEEKLAEMSDEEAAAALQEIKGIGPWTAAIYLLFCEGRVDIWPPGDVALLGAYRAARRRGPEPDMKFLDSRAQKWRPYRGLAAHILWTYYAHLRGRAPI
;
A
#
# COMPACT_ATOMS: atom_id res chain seq x y z
N MET A 1 -46.38 4.85 7.11
CA MET A 1 -45.04 5.41 6.81
C MET A 1 -45.09 6.92 7.00
N GLN A 2 -44.84 7.42 8.21
CA GLN A 2 -44.86 8.87 8.49
C GLN A 2 -43.61 9.53 7.91
N ARG A 3 -43.80 10.57 7.09
CA ARG A 3 -42.72 11.40 6.55
C ARG A 3 -42.16 12.26 7.69
N LEU A 4 -40.85 12.17 7.93
CA LEU A 4 -40.14 13.06 8.85
C LEU A 4 -40.37 14.54 8.47
N PRO A 5 -40.66 15.43 9.43
CA PRO A 5 -40.85 16.85 9.19
C PRO A 5 -39.59 17.51 8.61
N PRO A 6 -39.72 18.58 7.79
CA PRO A 6 -38.62 19.18 7.03
C PRO A 6 -37.39 19.55 7.86
N ILE A 7 -37.60 20.12 9.05
CA ILE A 7 -36.53 20.50 10.00
C ILE A 7 -35.62 19.31 10.40
N LEU A 8 -36.17 18.08 10.47
CA LEU A 8 -35.38 16.90 10.83
C LEU A 8 -34.56 16.36 9.65
N ARG A 9 -34.93 16.66 8.40
CA ARG A 9 -34.13 16.30 7.22
C ARG A 9 -32.91 17.19 7.09
N ASP A 10 -33.07 18.48 7.36
CA ASP A 10 -31.97 19.45 7.33
C ASP A 10 -30.97 19.18 8.46
N ALA A 11 -31.46 18.82 9.65
CA ALA A 11 -30.59 18.38 10.75
C ALA A 11 -29.80 17.11 10.42
N PHE A 12 -30.39 16.15 9.69
CA PHE A 12 -29.70 14.93 9.26
C PHE A 12 -28.67 15.19 8.16
N ALA A 13 -28.99 16.04 7.18
CA ALA A 13 -28.06 16.45 6.13
C ALA A 13 -26.88 17.25 6.70
N ILE A 14 -27.14 18.16 7.64
CA ILE A 14 -26.10 18.92 8.36
C ILE A 14 -25.27 17.97 9.23
N ALA A 15 -25.88 16.98 9.90
CA ALA A 15 -25.12 15.98 10.67
C ALA A 15 -24.23 15.11 9.76
N LEU A 16 -24.69 14.74 8.56
CA LEU A 16 -23.90 13.98 7.58
C LEU A 16 -22.77 14.82 6.96
N GLN A 17 -23.04 16.09 6.64
CA GLN A 17 -22.01 17.05 6.20
C GLN A 17 -21.01 17.38 7.31
N CYS A 18 -21.45 17.51 8.56
CA CYS A 18 -20.58 17.67 9.72
C CYS A 18 -19.74 16.42 9.97
N GLN A 19 -20.30 15.22 9.85
CA GLN A 19 -19.55 13.96 9.93
C GLN A 19 -18.53 13.84 8.80
N THR A 20 -18.87 14.25 7.58
CA THR A 20 -17.94 14.22 6.43
C THR A 20 -16.84 15.26 6.59
N LEU A 21 -17.17 16.46 7.07
CA LEU A 21 -16.19 17.51 7.40
C LEU A 21 -15.30 17.14 8.61
N LEU A 22 -15.84 16.43 9.61
CA LEU A 22 -15.07 15.88 10.73
C LEU A 22 -14.15 14.76 10.25
N ARG A 23 -14.62 13.86 9.38
CA ARG A 23 -13.80 12.82 8.73
C ARG A 23 -12.70 13.42 7.87
N MET A 24 -12.99 14.47 7.11
CA MET A 24 -11.97 15.23 6.36
C MET A 24 -10.99 15.94 7.29
N LYS A 25 -11.46 16.50 8.41
CA LYS A 25 -10.58 17.12 9.41
C LYS A 25 -9.72 16.10 10.17
N GLU A 26 -10.20 14.89 10.40
CA GLU A 26 -9.44 13.78 11.03
C GLU A 26 -8.40 13.20 10.06
N VAL A 27 -8.77 13.03 8.78
CA VAL A 27 -7.82 12.70 7.70
C VAL A 27 -6.74 13.79 7.55
N LEU A 28 -7.11 15.06 7.72
CA LEU A 28 -6.17 16.20 7.72
C LEU A 28 -5.45 16.43 9.07
N ALA A 29 -5.97 15.87 10.18
CA ALA A 29 -5.37 15.94 11.51
C ALA A 29 -4.26 14.91 11.72
N ASN A 30 -4.04 14.01 10.76
CA ASN A 30 -2.87 13.15 10.65
C ASN A 30 -1.60 13.94 10.22
N LYS A 31 -1.50 15.19 10.67
CA LYS A 31 -0.50 16.19 10.28
C LYS A 31 0.89 15.96 10.91
N ASP A 32 1.00 14.99 11.81
CA ASP A 32 2.26 14.54 12.40
C ASP A 32 2.90 13.37 11.63
N ARG A 33 2.23 12.83 10.59
CA ARG A 33 2.90 12.05 9.55
C ARG A 33 3.60 13.04 8.63
N LEU A 34 4.91 13.18 8.82
CA LEU A 34 5.86 13.78 7.87
C LEU A 34 5.33 13.65 6.43
N ASP A 35 5.03 14.77 5.77
CA ASP A 35 4.76 14.79 4.33
C ASP A 35 6.08 14.65 3.57
N VAL A 36 6.78 13.52 3.75
CA VAL A 36 8.06 13.20 3.07
C VAL A 36 7.87 13.04 1.56
N PHE A 37 6.67 13.29 1.04
CA PHE A 37 6.30 13.07 -0.35
C PHE A 37 5.87 14.36 -1.07
N GLY A 38 5.84 15.50 -0.36
CA GLY A 38 5.82 16.83 -0.95
C GLY A 38 7.23 17.32 -1.34
N ASP A 39 8.17 17.28 -0.38
CA ASP A 39 9.61 17.55 -0.61
C ASP A 39 10.45 16.40 -0.02
N THR A 40 11.01 15.58 -0.91
CA THR A 40 11.85 14.42 -0.53
C THR A 40 13.33 14.77 -0.44
N ALA A 41 13.75 16.00 -0.77
CA ALA A 41 15.15 16.33 -1.05
C ALA A 41 16.06 16.12 0.16
N GLU A 42 15.64 16.59 1.35
CA GLU A 42 16.43 16.44 2.57
C GLU A 42 16.55 14.96 3.00
N ALA A 43 15.45 14.21 2.90
CA ALA A 43 15.44 12.78 3.21
C ALA A 43 16.29 11.98 2.21
N CYS A 44 16.22 12.32 0.91
CA CYS A 44 17.08 11.76 -0.12
C CYS A 44 18.55 12.07 0.14
N ALA A 45 18.89 13.33 0.48
CA ALA A 45 20.26 13.72 0.81
C ALA A 45 20.78 12.98 2.06
N THR A 46 19.91 12.78 3.06
CA THR A 46 20.22 12.00 4.26
C THR A 46 20.51 10.54 3.92
N LEU A 47 19.68 9.92 3.08
CA LEU A 47 19.86 8.55 2.62
C LEU A 47 21.13 8.39 1.77
N ALA A 48 21.41 9.32 0.86
CA ALA A 48 22.61 9.34 0.04
C ALA A 48 23.89 9.40 0.88
N LYS A 49 23.92 10.21 1.95
CA LYS A 49 25.03 10.27 2.91
C LYS A 49 25.22 8.96 3.67
N LYS A 50 24.14 8.26 4.01
CA LYS A 50 24.16 6.99 4.75
C LYS A 50 24.56 5.80 3.89
N ASP A 51 24.25 5.82 2.59
CA ASP A 51 24.44 4.69 1.71
C ASP A 51 24.85 5.09 0.30
N ALA A 52 26.08 4.74 -0.08
CA ALA A 52 26.61 5.05 -1.40
C ALA A 52 25.85 4.35 -2.54
N CYS A 53 25.14 3.24 -2.30
CA CYS A 53 24.27 2.64 -3.30
C CYS A 53 23.03 3.49 -3.54
N LEU A 54 22.42 4.04 -2.49
CA LEU A 54 21.29 4.97 -2.63
C LEU A 54 21.74 6.28 -3.27
N ALA A 55 22.92 6.79 -2.94
CA ALA A 55 23.51 7.96 -3.61
C ALA A 55 23.63 7.74 -5.12
N ARG A 56 24.22 6.60 -5.55
CA ARG A 56 24.35 6.29 -6.98
C ARG A 56 23.02 6.07 -7.69
N ALA A 57 22.03 5.49 -7.00
CA ALA A 57 20.69 5.34 -7.54
C ALA A 57 20.06 6.73 -7.77
N LEU A 58 20.17 7.63 -6.79
CA LEU A 58 19.71 9.02 -6.89
C LEU A 58 20.42 9.79 -8.00
N ASP A 59 21.75 9.67 -8.13
CA ASP A 59 22.52 10.31 -9.21
C ASP A 59 22.01 9.91 -10.61
N ALA A 60 21.50 8.68 -10.76
CA ALA A 60 20.98 8.18 -12.03
C ALA A 60 19.54 8.60 -12.33
N ILE A 61 18.69 8.74 -11.30
CA ILE A 61 17.25 9.02 -11.47
C ILE A 61 16.89 10.49 -11.24
N GLY A 62 17.77 11.27 -10.62
CA GLY A 62 17.47 12.63 -10.13
C GLY A 62 16.59 12.60 -8.88
N GLU A 63 15.32 12.26 -9.06
CA GLU A 63 14.31 12.22 -8.01
C GLU A 63 13.55 10.89 -8.00
N PRO A 64 13.17 10.37 -6.81
CA PRO A 64 12.36 9.17 -6.73
C PRO A 64 10.92 9.44 -7.16
N HIS A 65 10.34 8.51 -7.91
CA HIS A 65 8.90 8.49 -8.13
C HIS A 65 8.20 7.93 -6.89
N ILE A 66 7.36 8.76 -6.26
CA ILE A 66 6.59 8.36 -5.08
C ILE A 66 5.28 7.72 -5.50
N ARG A 67 5.04 6.49 -5.04
CA ARG A 67 3.81 5.74 -5.33
C ARG A 67 2.76 6.05 -4.28
N ARG A 68 1.59 6.52 -4.73
CA ARG A 68 0.41 6.70 -3.89
C ARG A 68 -0.82 6.11 -4.55
N ARG A 69 -1.68 5.51 -3.74
CA ARG A 69 -2.98 4.98 -4.14
C ARG A 69 -4.00 5.27 -3.04
N PRO A 70 -5.31 5.36 -3.35
CA PRO A 70 -6.35 5.33 -2.33
C PRO A 70 -6.18 4.08 -1.44
N GLY A 71 -6.50 4.22 -0.16
CA GLY A 71 -6.52 3.10 0.79
C GLY A 71 -7.84 2.34 0.79
N GLY A 72 -8.03 1.57 1.85
CA GLY A 72 -9.27 0.84 2.08
C GLY A 72 -9.27 -0.59 1.58
N PHE A 73 -10.44 -1.20 1.67
CA PHE A 73 -10.68 -2.60 1.29
C PHE A 73 -10.30 -2.86 -0.18
N GLU A 74 -10.74 -1.98 -1.09
CA GLU A 74 -10.47 -2.10 -2.53
C GLU A 74 -8.98 -2.17 -2.82
N ALA A 75 -8.18 -1.37 -2.12
CA ALA A 75 -6.74 -1.30 -2.34
C ALA A 75 -6.04 -2.60 -1.94
N LEU A 76 -6.37 -3.17 -0.77
CA LEU A 76 -5.82 -4.47 -0.35
C LEU A 76 -6.30 -5.61 -1.25
N PHE A 77 -7.57 -5.60 -1.62
CA PHE A 77 -8.10 -6.55 -2.58
C PHE A 77 -7.32 -6.47 -3.91
N ARG A 78 -7.13 -5.26 -4.44
CA ARG A 78 -6.34 -5.06 -5.66
C ARG A 78 -4.90 -5.56 -5.51
N ILE A 79 -4.24 -5.29 -4.38
CA ILE A 79 -2.87 -5.82 -4.12
C ILE A 79 -2.88 -7.35 -4.15
N ILE A 80 -3.87 -8.02 -3.54
CA ILE A 80 -4.01 -9.49 -3.59
C ILE A 80 -4.18 -9.97 -5.04
N VAL A 81 -4.96 -9.27 -5.86
CA VAL A 81 -5.13 -9.60 -7.29
C VAL A 81 -3.80 -9.47 -8.04
N GLU A 82 -3.00 -8.45 -7.74
CA GLU A 82 -1.71 -8.17 -8.40
C GLU A 82 -0.58 -9.16 -8.00
N GLN A 83 -0.72 -9.94 -6.92
CA GLN A 83 0.31 -10.88 -6.46
C GLN A 83 0.70 -11.93 -7.52
N GLN A 84 2.01 -12.14 -7.75
CA GLN A 84 2.57 -13.25 -8.54
C GLN A 84 2.02 -13.40 -9.98
N VAL A 85 1.53 -12.31 -10.58
CA VAL A 85 1.03 -12.31 -11.97
C VAL A 85 1.59 -11.14 -12.75
N SER A 86 1.50 -11.21 -14.09
CA SER A 86 1.87 -10.08 -14.93
C SER A 86 0.90 -8.91 -14.75
N VAL A 87 1.36 -7.68 -15.04
CA VAL A 87 0.51 -6.48 -15.01
C VAL A 87 -0.73 -6.64 -15.91
N PRO A 88 -0.62 -7.07 -17.20
CA PRO A 88 -1.81 -7.31 -18.02
C PRO A 88 -2.78 -8.34 -17.45
N SER A 89 -2.27 -9.43 -16.84
CA SER A 89 -3.11 -10.44 -16.22
C SER A 89 -3.88 -9.89 -15.02
N ALA A 90 -3.21 -9.12 -14.14
CA ALA A 90 -3.85 -8.47 -13.00
C ALA A 90 -4.95 -7.50 -13.46
N GLN A 91 -4.67 -6.67 -14.48
CA GLN A 91 -5.66 -5.73 -15.03
C GLN A 91 -6.88 -6.44 -15.61
N ALA A 92 -6.69 -7.55 -16.33
CA ALA A 92 -7.80 -8.31 -16.88
C ALA A 92 -8.68 -8.96 -15.78
N ILE A 93 -8.09 -9.45 -14.69
CA ILE A 93 -8.84 -9.96 -13.54
C ILE A 93 -9.59 -8.81 -12.85
N TRP A 94 -8.90 -7.70 -12.60
CA TRP A 94 -9.49 -6.54 -11.94
C TRP A 94 -10.69 -5.97 -12.69
N ALA A 95 -10.59 -5.85 -14.02
CA ALA A 95 -11.68 -5.39 -14.87
C ALA A 95 -12.92 -6.29 -14.78
N ARG A 96 -12.75 -7.62 -14.68
CA ARG A 96 -13.88 -8.54 -14.47
C ARG A 96 -14.51 -8.40 -13.09
N CYS A 97 -13.71 -8.19 -12.05
CA CYS A 97 -14.23 -7.89 -10.71
C CYS A 97 -15.10 -6.62 -10.74
N GLN A 98 -14.59 -5.52 -11.32
CA GLN A 98 -15.31 -4.25 -11.43
C GLN A 98 -16.60 -4.35 -12.26
N ALA A 99 -16.61 -5.19 -13.29
CA ALA A 99 -17.80 -5.42 -14.10
C ALA A 99 -18.85 -6.30 -13.38
N GLY A 100 -18.41 -7.16 -12.47
CA GLY A 100 -19.27 -8.14 -11.79
C GLY A 100 -19.74 -7.74 -10.39
N MET A 101 -19.05 -6.80 -9.74
CA MET A 101 -19.35 -6.35 -8.38
C MET A 101 -18.74 -4.97 -8.08
N ASP A 102 -19.17 -4.34 -7.00
CA ASP A 102 -18.45 -3.20 -6.41
C ASP A 102 -17.25 -3.74 -5.59
N PRO A 103 -15.99 -3.54 -6.03
CA PRO A 103 -14.83 -4.06 -5.30
C PRO A 103 -14.47 -3.20 -4.08
N SER A 104 -15.14 -2.07 -3.87
CA SER A 104 -14.96 -1.22 -2.69
C SER A 104 -15.82 -1.66 -1.49
N ASP A 105 -16.86 -2.44 -1.75
CA ASP A 105 -17.76 -2.97 -0.73
C ASP A 105 -17.39 -4.41 -0.33
N PRO A 106 -16.94 -4.66 0.92
CA PRO A 106 -16.66 -6.02 1.39
C PRO A 106 -17.88 -6.94 1.36
N ASP A 107 -19.11 -6.41 1.45
CA ASP A 107 -20.32 -7.24 1.42
C ASP A 107 -20.56 -7.84 0.03
N HIS A 108 -20.16 -7.16 -1.03
CA HIS A 108 -20.19 -7.70 -2.38
C HIS A 108 -19.22 -8.89 -2.54
N ALA A 109 -18.00 -8.76 -2.03
CA ALA A 109 -17.02 -9.85 -2.06
C ALA A 109 -17.51 -11.08 -1.27
N LEU A 110 -18.13 -10.85 -0.11
CA LEU A 110 -18.73 -11.92 0.71
C LEU A 110 -19.94 -12.56 0.04
N HIS A 111 -20.79 -11.77 -0.64
CA HIS A 111 -21.95 -12.26 -1.37
C HIS A 111 -21.56 -13.22 -2.51
N HIS A 112 -20.54 -12.86 -3.30
CA HIS A 112 -20.02 -13.73 -4.36
C HIS A 112 -19.27 -14.95 -3.82
N GLY A 113 -18.63 -14.81 -2.66
CA GLY A 113 -17.83 -15.86 -2.03
C GLY A 113 -16.68 -16.35 -2.91
N GLU A 114 -16.03 -17.43 -2.48
CA GLU A 114 -14.85 -17.95 -3.19
C GLU A 114 -15.16 -18.41 -4.62
N GLU A 115 -16.33 -19.01 -4.86
CA GLU A 115 -16.72 -19.50 -6.18
C GLU A 115 -16.98 -18.35 -7.17
N GLY A 116 -17.73 -17.33 -6.76
CA GLY A 116 -17.99 -16.16 -7.60
C GLY A 116 -16.70 -15.39 -7.91
N LEU A 117 -15.84 -15.21 -6.91
CA LEU A 117 -14.53 -14.57 -7.10
C LEU A 117 -13.63 -15.36 -8.07
N ARG A 118 -13.66 -16.69 -8.02
CA ARG A 118 -13.00 -17.54 -9.04
C ARG A 118 -13.61 -17.36 -10.42
N GLY A 119 -14.92 -17.14 -10.52
CA GLY A 119 -15.61 -16.78 -11.76
C GLY A 119 -15.07 -15.50 -12.40
N PHE A 120 -14.59 -14.53 -11.60
CA PHE A 120 -13.89 -13.34 -12.09
C PHE A 120 -12.42 -13.58 -12.49
N GLY A 121 -11.93 -14.81 -12.33
CA GLY A 121 -10.59 -15.23 -12.73
C GLY A 121 -9.54 -15.13 -11.64
N LEU A 122 -9.95 -14.98 -10.37
CA LEU A 122 -9.03 -15.18 -9.25
C LEU A 122 -8.65 -16.67 -9.15
N SER A 123 -7.41 -16.93 -8.74
CA SER A 123 -7.01 -18.28 -8.34
C SER A 123 -7.71 -18.67 -7.03
N THR A 124 -7.83 -19.98 -6.78
CA THR A 124 -8.44 -20.49 -5.53
C THR A 124 -7.84 -19.87 -4.26
N PRO A 125 -6.51 -19.74 -4.10
CA PRO A 125 -5.94 -19.06 -2.94
C PRO A 125 -6.39 -17.60 -2.83
N LYS A 126 -6.36 -16.84 -3.93
CA LYS A 126 -6.72 -15.42 -3.93
C LYS A 126 -8.20 -15.20 -3.61
N ALA A 127 -9.09 -16.02 -4.15
CA ALA A 127 -10.52 -15.96 -3.82
C ALA A 127 -10.76 -16.14 -2.31
N ARG A 128 -10.08 -17.12 -1.71
CA ARG A 128 -10.10 -17.32 -0.24
C ARG A 128 -9.52 -16.15 0.53
N TYR A 129 -8.42 -15.56 0.07
CA TYR A 129 -7.78 -14.42 0.74
C TYR A 129 -8.67 -13.17 0.71
N VAL A 130 -9.30 -12.90 -0.43
CA VAL A 130 -10.25 -11.77 -0.57
C VAL A 130 -11.48 -11.98 0.28
N THR A 131 -12.01 -13.21 0.34
CA THR A 131 -13.14 -13.54 1.23
C THR A 131 -12.77 -13.34 2.70
N ALA A 132 -11.56 -13.77 3.10
CA ALA A 132 -11.06 -13.54 4.46
C ALA A 132 -10.89 -12.04 4.77
N LEU A 133 -10.26 -11.29 3.87
CA LEU A 133 -10.11 -9.83 3.97
C LEU A 133 -11.47 -9.15 4.14
N ALA A 134 -12.47 -9.52 3.34
CA ALA A 134 -13.81 -8.95 3.40
C ALA A 134 -14.48 -9.25 4.76
N GLY A 135 -14.30 -10.45 5.32
CA GLY A 135 -14.78 -10.79 6.66
C GLY A 135 -14.12 -9.95 7.77
N HIS A 136 -12.80 -9.72 7.70
CA HIS A 136 -12.10 -8.84 8.63
C HIS A 136 -12.56 -7.39 8.53
N TRP A 137 -12.84 -6.91 7.31
CA TRP A 137 -13.34 -5.56 7.09
C TRP A 137 -14.77 -5.38 7.60
N ARG A 138 -15.67 -6.30 7.23
CA ARG A 138 -17.09 -6.27 7.63
C ARG A 138 -17.28 -6.38 9.15
N SER A 139 -16.48 -7.20 9.82
CA SER A 139 -16.52 -7.31 11.29
C SER A 139 -15.97 -6.08 12.01
N GLY A 140 -15.35 -5.14 11.27
CA GLY A 140 -14.63 -4.01 11.83
C GLY A 140 -13.34 -4.43 12.53
N GLY A 141 -12.84 -5.65 12.34
CA GLY A 141 -11.55 -6.10 12.88
C GLY A 141 -10.39 -5.28 12.32
N ILE A 142 -10.52 -4.78 11.08
CA ILE A 142 -9.61 -3.85 10.44
C ILE A 142 -10.40 -2.76 9.72
N SER A 143 -9.91 -1.52 9.74
CA SER A 143 -10.40 -0.40 8.94
C SER A 143 -9.28 0.61 8.71
N GLU A 144 -9.47 1.56 7.80
CA GLU A 144 -8.49 2.63 7.58
C GLU A 144 -8.28 3.47 8.85
N GLU A 145 -9.37 3.79 9.56
CA GLU A 145 -9.32 4.56 10.79
C GLU A 145 -8.54 3.83 11.88
N LYS A 146 -8.83 2.53 12.09
CA LYS A 146 -8.11 1.72 13.09
C LYS A 146 -6.64 1.59 12.76
N LEU A 147 -6.32 1.36 11.48
CA LEU A 147 -4.92 1.26 11.08
C LEU A 147 -4.23 2.61 11.25
N ALA A 148 -4.88 3.74 10.97
CA ALA A 148 -4.29 5.07 11.11
C ALA A 148 -3.82 5.36 12.56
N GLU A 149 -4.55 4.83 13.56
CA GLU A 149 -4.25 4.97 15.00
C GLU A 149 -3.13 4.03 15.50
N MET A 150 -2.80 2.98 14.74
CA MET A 150 -1.78 2.00 15.12
C MET A 150 -0.35 2.47 14.78
N SER A 151 0.63 2.05 15.59
CA SER A 151 2.05 2.13 15.21
C SER A 151 2.34 1.32 13.93
N ASP A 152 3.49 1.58 13.30
CA ASP A 152 3.91 0.89 12.08
C ASP A 152 3.96 -0.64 12.29
N GLU A 153 4.50 -1.08 13.41
CA GLU A 153 4.60 -2.48 13.79
C GLU A 153 3.23 -3.11 14.09
N GLU A 154 2.34 -2.41 14.80
CA GLU A 154 0.99 -2.90 15.11
C GLU A 154 0.12 -3.00 13.86
N ALA A 155 0.16 -2.00 12.98
CA ALA A 155 -0.59 -2.01 11.73
C ALA A 155 -0.12 -3.15 10.81
N ALA A 156 1.21 -3.36 10.73
CA ALA A 156 1.78 -4.45 9.95
C ALA A 156 1.36 -5.81 10.53
N ALA A 157 1.35 -5.98 11.84
CA ALA A 157 0.90 -7.22 12.49
C ALA A 157 -0.59 -7.47 12.26
N ALA A 158 -1.44 -6.47 12.47
CA ALA A 158 -2.89 -6.57 12.25
C ALA A 158 -3.24 -6.97 10.81
N LEU A 159 -2.53 -6.41 9.82
CA LEU A 159 -2.69 -6.80 8.41
C LEU A 159 -2.27 -8.26 8.17
N GLN A 160 -1.21 -8.73 8.82
CA GLN A 160 -0.65 -10.08 8.62
C GLN A 160 -1.47 -11.20 9.27
N GLU A 161 -2.37 -10.87 10.21
CA GLU A 161 -3.36 -11.84 10.72
C GLU A 161 -4.35 -12.28 9.62
N ILE A 162 -4.51 -11.48 8.57
CA ILE A 162 -5.41 -11.77 7.47
C ILE A 162 -4.73 -12.78 6.53
N LYS A 163 -5.36 -13.95 6.39
CA LYS A 163 -4.86 -15.02 5.52
C LYS A 163 -4.61 -14.53 4.10
N GLY A 164 -3.36 -14.65 3.64
CA GLY A 164 -2.94 -14.22 2.29
C GLY A 164 -2.25 -12.86 2.24
N ILE A 165 -2.24 -12.12 3.35
CA ILE A 165 -1.46 -10.90 3.52
C ILE A 165 -0.17 -11.26 4.26
N GLY A 166 0.92 -11.34 3.51
CA GLY A 166 2.26 -11.52 4.08
C GLY A 166 2.96 -10.19 4.39
N PRO A 167 4.16 -10.24 4.99
CA PRO A 167 4.94 -9.05 5.36
C PRO A 167 5.12 -8.05 4.20
N TRP A 168 5.41 -8.55 2.99
CA TRP A 168 5.54 -7.69 1.81
C TRP A 168 4.22 -7.01 1.45
N THR A 169 3.09 -7.74 1.46
CA THR A 169 1.77 -7.17 1.10
C THR A 169 1.34 -6.10 2.10
N ALA A 170 1.52 -6.37 3.40
CA ALA A 170 1.26 -5.39 4.44
C ALA A 170 2.12 -4.13 4.24
N ALA A 171 3.43 -4.30 3.98
CA ALA A 171 4.33 -3.18 3.74
C ALA A 171 3.92 -2.34 2.52
N ILE A 172 3.51 -2.97 1.41
CA ILE A 172 3.04 -2.26 0.21
C ILE A 172 1.79 -1.42 0.50
N TYR A 173 0.82 -1.97 1.23
CA TYR A 173 -0.37 -1.21 1.61
C TYR A 173 0.00 -0.03 2.51
N LEU A 174 0.78 -0.27 3.57
CA LEU A 174 1.20 0.76 4.51
C LEU A 174 2.00 1.88 3.83
N LEU A 175 2.84 1.55 2.86
CA LEU A 175 3.62 2.51 2.07
C LEU A 175 2.73 3.32 1.13
N PHE A 176 2.01 2.66 0.22
CA PHE A 176 1.39 3.34 -0.92
C PHE A 176 0.00 3.90 -0.59
N CYS A 177 -0.70 3.26 0.33
CA CYS A 177 -2.08 3.61 0.66
C CYS A 177 -2.11 4.52 1.89
N GLU A 178 -1.45 4.11 2.98
CA GLU A 178 -1.40 4.91 4.21
C GLU A 178 -0.29 5.95 4.24
N GLY A 179 0.66 5.89 3.31
CA GLY A 179 1.74 6.87 3.23
C GLY A 179 2.75 6.79 4.37
N ARG A 180 2.92 5.64 5.02
CA ARG A 180 3.89 5.47 6.11
C ARG A 180 5.31 5.47 5.57
N VAL A 181 6.18 6.27 6.17
CA VAL A 181 7.47 6.67 5.56
C VAL A 181 8.64 5.77 5.96
N ASP A 182 8.55 5.11 7.12
CA ASP A 182 9.59 4.22 7.63
C ASP A 182 9.25 2.73 7.43
N ILE A 183 8.45 2.37 6.42
CA ILE A 183 8.11 0.98 6.14
C ILE A 183 9.06 0.38 5.09
N TRP A 184 9.57 -0.83 5.34
CA TRP A 184 10.38 -1.57 4.37
C TRP A 184 9.60 -2.80 3.87
N PRO A 185 9.53 -3.06 2.55
CA PRO A 185 8.89 -4.25 2.00
C PRO A 185 9.91 -5.40 1.87
N PRO A 186 9.96 -6.34 2.84
CA PRO A 186 10.97 -7.38 2.85
C PRO A 186 10.78 -8.35 1.68
N GLY A 187 11.88 -8.97 1.22
CA GLY A 187 11.79 -9.98 0.17
C GLY A 187 11.56 -9.44 -1.25
N ASP A 188 11.60 -8.12 -1.47
CA ASP A 188 11.34 -7.53 -2.78
C ASP A 188 12.52 -7.71 -3.75
N VAL A 189 12.30 -8.50 -4.81
CA VAL A 189 13.32 -8.84 -5.80
C VAL A 189 13.76 -7.65 -6.66
N ALA A 190 12.89 -6.66 -6.88
CA ALA A 190 13.24 -5.47 -7.64
C ALA A 190 14.15 -4.56 -6.82
N LEU A 191 13.89 -4.42 -5.52
CA LEU A 191 14.77 -3.70 -4.60
C LEU A 191 16.15 -4.35 -4.53
N LEU A 192 16.22 -5.68 -4.46
CA LEU A 192 17.48 -6.41 -4.50
C LEU A 192 18.22 -6.23 -5.83
N GLY A 193 17.51 -6.33 -6.96
CA GLY A 193 18.09 -6.10 -8.28
C GLY A 193 18.67 -4.69 -8.42
N ALA A 194 17.92 -3.67 -8.01
CA ALA A 194 18.38 -2.28 -8.02
C ALA A 194 19.60 -2.06 -7.11
N TYR A 195 19.56 -2.59 -5.89
CA TYR A 195 20.66 -2.43 -4.94
C TYR A 195 21.93 -3.14 -5.42
N ARG A 196 21.82 -4.33 -6.02
CA ARG A 196 22.93 -5.05 -6.68
C ARG A 196 23.54 -4.21 -7.79
N ALA A 197 22.72 -3.70 -8.69
CA ALA A 197 23.17 -2.85 -9.80
C ALA A 197 23.84 -1.55 -9.31
N ALA A 198 23.40 -1.00 -8.19
CA ALA A 198 24.04 0.16 -7.58
C ALA A 198 25.33 -0.20 -6.82
N ARG A 199 25.57 -1.45 -6.43
CA ARG A 199 26.71 -1.84 -5.59
C ARG A 199 27.95 -2.07 -6.45
N ARG A 200 29.06 -1.40 -6.11
CA ARG A 200 30.34 -1.52 -6.83
C ARG A 200 31.39 -2.41 -6.16
N ARG A 201 31.26 -2.67 -4.85
CA ARG A 201 32.28 -3.35 -4.05
C ARG A 201 31.67 -4.25 -2.98
N GLY A 202 32.43 -5.27 -2.58
CA GLY A 202 32.05 -6.26 -1.58
C GLY A 202 31.29 -7.44 -2.18
N PRO A 203 30.93 -8.43 -1.36
CA PRO A 203 30.20 -9.61 -1.81
C PRO A 203 28.81 -9.23 -2.36
N GLU A 204 28.34 -10.03 -3.31
CA GLU A 204 27.00 -9.92 -3.88
C GLU A 204 25.95 -9.94 -2.75
N PRO A 205 25.13 -8.88 -2.58
CA PRO A 205 24.11 -8.87 -1.54
C PRO A 205 23.05 -9.92 -1.85
N ASP A 206 22.65 -10.69 -0.84
CA ASP A 206 21.44 -11.50 -0.88
C ASP A 206 20.25 -10.75 -0.26
N MET A 207 19.08 -11.39 -0.23
CA MET A 207 17.87 -10.77 0.31
C MET A 207 18.01 -10.45 1.81
N LYS A 208 18.60 -11.39 2.57
CA LYS A 208 18.81 -11.22 4.02
C LYS A 208 19.72 -10.03 4.31
N PHE A 209 20.78 -9.85 3.53
CA PHE A 209 21.64 -8.70 3.61
C PHE A 209 20.86 -7.40 3.37
N LEU A 210 20.05 -7.34 2.30
CA LEU A 210 19.31 -6.13 1.97
C LEU A 210 18.28 -5.77 3.03
N ASP A 211 17.49 -6.74 3.49
CA ASP A 211 16.48 -6.52 4.52
C ASP A 211 17.12 -6.07 5.85
N SER A 212 18.30 -6.61 6.19
CA SER A 212 19.08 -6.15 7.35
C SER A 212 19.67 -4.75 7.12
N ARG A 213 20.13 -4.45 5.90
CA ARG A 213 20.70 -3.16 5.53
C ARG A 213 19.67 -2.04 5.64
N ALA A 214 18.41 -2.32 5.32
CA ALA A 214 17.32 -1.37 5.38
C ALA A 214 17.16 -0.71 6.76
N GLN A 215 17.53 -1.38 7.85
CA GLN A 215 17.49 -0.77 9.20
C GLN A 215 18.36 0.49 9.31
N LYS A 216 19.43 0.60 8.53
CA LYS A 216 20.29 1.81 8.53
C LYS A 216 19.63 3.01 7.87
N TRP A 217 18.56 2.80 7.11
CA TRP A 217 17.84 3.84 6.37
C TRP A 217 16.70 4.48 7.17
N ARG A 218 16.46 4.04 8.42
CA ARG A 218 15.53 4.72 9.32
C ARG A 218 15.89 6.22 9.47
N PRO A 219 14.90 7.13 9.57
CA PRO A 219 13.45 6.88 9.57
C PRO A 219 12.82 6.88 8.16
N TYR A 220 13.59 6.65 7.09
CA TYR A 220 13.17 6.82 5.69
C TYR A 220 13.27 5.52 4.88
N ARG A 221 12.98 4.37 5.52
CA ARG A 221 13.04 3.06 4.83
C ARG A 221 12.11 2.99 3.61
N GLY A 222 10.92 3.58 3.71
CA GLY A 222 9.96 3.64 2.62
C GLY A 222 10.45 4.47 1.45
N LEU A 223 11.09 5.61 1.73
CA LEU A 223 11.70 6.43 0.69
C LEU A 223 12.88 5.71 0.02
N ALA A 224 13.71 5.00 0.79
CA ALA A 224 14.78 4.17 0.22
C ALA A 224 14.23 3.10 -0.74
N ALA A 225 13.09 2.49 -0.42
CA ALA A 225 12.41 1.56 -1.33
C ALA A 225 11.95 2.26 -2.62
N HIS A 226 11.36 3.47 -2.53
CA HIS A 226 10.96 4.26 -3.70
C HIS A 226 12.13 4.66 -4.60
N ILE A 227 13.26 5.07 -4.02
CA ILE A 227 14.52 5.34 -4.76
C ILE A 227 14.92 4.08 -5.55
N LEU A 228 14.98 2.93 -4.88
CA LEU A 228 15.41 1.69 -5.50
C LEU A 228 14.42 1.17 -6.56
N TRP A 229 13.11 1.26 -6.36
CA TRP A 229 12.14 0.91 -7.40
C TRP A 229 12.21 1.85 -8.62
N THR A 230 12.40 3.15 -8.38
CA THR A 230 12.56 4.13 -9.46
C THR A 230 13.84 3.83 -10.25
N TYR A 231 14.93 3.55 -9.55
CA TYR A 231 16.19 3.14 -10.17
C TYR A 231 16.07 1.80 -10.91
N TYR A 232 15.33 0.84 -10.36
CA TYR A 232 15.03 -0.41 -11.05
C TYR A 232 14.31 -0.17 -12.39
N ALA A 233 13.28 0.70 -12.41
CA ALA A 233 12.56 1.04 -13.63
C ALA A 233 13.48 1.74 -14.65
N HIS A 234 14.30 2.69 -14.19
CA HIS A 234 15.32 3.38 -14.99
C HIS A 234 16.28 2.40 -15.67
N LEU A 235 16.84 1.44 -14.91
CA LEU A 235 17.74 0.40 -15.44
C LEU A 235 17.09 -0.48 -16.52
N ARG A 236 15.75 -0.55 -16.53
CA ARG A 236 14.98 -1.34 -17.50
C ARG A 236 14.44 -0.50 -18.65
N GLY A 237 14.77 0.79 -18.71
CA GLY A 237 14.25 1.71 -19.72
C GLY A 237 12.72 1.89 -19.64
N ARG A 238 12.15 1.78 -18.44
CA ARG A 238 10.71 1.87 -18.19
C ARG A 238 10.39 3.09 -17.36
N ALA A 239 9.20 3.65 -17.57
CA ALA A 239 8.63 4.59 -16.61
C ALA A 239 8.40 3.87 -15.26
N PRO A 240 8.69 4.53 -14.13
CA PRO A 240 8.29 4.00 -12.83
C PRO A 240 6.75 3.90 -12.77
N ILE A 241 6.27 2.72 -12.35
CA ILE A 241 4.85 2.39 -12.09
C ILE A 241 4.55 2.70 -10.63
#